data_AF-A0A6M6BEA3-F1
#
_entry.id   AF-A0A6M6BEA3-F1
#
_cell.length_a   1.000
_cell.length_b   1.000
_cell.length_c   1.000
_cell.angle_alpha   90.00
_cell.angle_beta   90.00
_cell.angle_gamma   90.00
#
_symmetry.space_group_name_H-M   'P 1'
#
loop_
_entity.id
_entity.type
_entity.pdbx_description
1 polymer ?
#
loop_
_entity_poly.entity_id
_entity_poly.type
_entity_poly.pdbx_seq_one_letter_code
_entity_poly.pdbx_strand_id
1 'polypeptide(L)' 'MSDKQMEQGAEEWEAMLTHLRQVRQQVQEQGPLPEQEKAEAADAFRRGLAMLESQVQHIKDDQNGLKGSSGGW' A
#
# COMPACT_ATOMS: atom_id res chain seq x y z
N MET A 1 -16.03 -10.90 -3.31
CA MET A 1 -15.02 -10.74 -2.24
C MET A 1 -15.53 -9.65 -1.34
N SER A 2 -15.76 -9.95 -0.06
CA SER A 2 -16.57 -9.11 0.84
C SER A 2 -15.89 -7.78 1.12
N ASP A 3 -16.65 -6.68 1.04
CA ASP A 3 -16.22 -5.29 1.29
C ASP A 3 -15.33 -5.11 2.53
N LYS A 4 -15.49 -5.97 3.54
CA LYS A 4 -14.66 -6.05 4.75
C LYS A 4 -13.15 -6.25 4.50
N GLN A 5 -12.75 -6.98 3.46
CA GLN A 5 -11.32 -7.18 3.15
C GLN A 5 -10.69 -5.93 2.52
N MET A 6 -11.48 -5.16 1.75
CA MET A 6 -11.03 -3.87 1.22
C MET A 6 -10.91 -2.81 2.32
N GLU A 7 -11.83 -2.84 3.29
CA GLU A 7 -11.85 -1.92 4.43
C GLU A 7 -10.64 -2.12 5.35
N GLN A 8 -10.29 -3.38 5.66
CA GLN A 8 -9.08 -3.71 6.45
C GLN A 8 -7.79 -3.30 5.73
N GLY A 9 -7.69 -3.53 4.42
CA GLY A 9 -6.53 -3.10 3.64
C GLY A 9 -6.38 -1.57 3.56
N ALA A 10 -7.50 -0.83 3.61
CA ALA A 10 -7.48 0.64 3.64
C ALA A 10 -7.00 1.18 5.00
N GLU A 11 -7.40 0.57 6.11
CA GLU A 11 -6.93 0.93 7.45
C GLU A 11 -5.43 0.67 7.63
N GLU A 12 -4.94 -0.49 7.17
CA GLU A 12 -3.51 -0.82 7.20
C GLU A 12 -2.68 0.14 6.35
N TRP A 13 -3.23 0.56 5.20
CA TRP A 13 -2.60 1.55 4.33
C TRP A 13 -2.47 2.91 5.00
N GLU A 14 -3.55 3.43 5.59
CA GLU A 14 -3.53 4.71 6.28
C GLU A 14 -2.61 4.70 7.51
N ALA A 15 -2.57 3.60 8.25
CA ALA A 15 -1.64 3.42 9.36
C ALA A 15 -0.18 3.51 8.88
N MET A 16 0.15 2.82 7.78
CA MET A 16 1.49 2.83 7.19
C MET A 16 1.88 4.22 6.66
N LEU A 17 0.97 4.91 5.97
CA LEU A 17 1.20 6.26 5.48
C LEU A 17 1.40 7.26 6.62
N THR A 18 0.61 7.13 7.69
CA THR A 18 0.74 7.97 8.89
C THR A 18 2.10 7.77 9.54
N HIS A 19 2.53 6.51 9.69
CA HIS A 19 3.85 6.19 10.22
C HIS A 19 4.98 6.80 9.38
N LEU A 20 4.95 6.66 8.05
CA LEU A 20 5.95 7.25 7.17
C LEU A 20 5.99 8.78 7.23
N ARG A 21 4.83 9.45 7.39
CA ARG A 21 4.78 10.92 7.60
C ARG A 21 5.45 11.33 8.91
N GLN A 22 5.22 10.58 10.00
CA GLN A 22 5.84 10.85 11.29
C GLN A 22 7.36 10.69 11.22
N VAL A 23 7.84 9.61 10.60
CA VAL A 23 9.26 9.37 10.39
C VAL A 23 9.91 10.50 9.58
N ARG A 24 9.23 10.97 8.52
CA ARG A 24 9.69 12.13 7.74
C ARG A 24 9.77 13.39 8.60
N GLN A 25 8.75 13.65 9.42
CA GLN A 25 8.73 14.82 10.30
C GLN A 25 9.89 14.78 11.31
N GLN A 26 10.11 13.62 11.93
CA GLN A 26 11.23 13.39 12.84
C GLN A 26 12.58 13.65 12.15
N VAL A 27 12.75 13.19 10.90
CA VAL A 27 13.97 13.47 10.12
C VAL A 27 14.16 14.96 9.86
N GLN A 28 13.08 15.68 9.59
CA GLN A 28 13.13 17.12 9.33
C GLN A 28 13.45 17.93 10.60
N GLU A 29 12.92 17.53 11.75
CA GLU A 29 13.08 18.27 13.01
C GLU A 29 14.35 17.89 13.78
N GLN A 30 14.68 16.61 13.83
CA GLN A 30 15.72 16.06 14.71
C GLN A 30 16.97 15.60 13.95
N GLY A 31 16.91 15.63 12.61
CA GLY A 31 17.99 15.16 11.75
C GLY A 31 17.88 13.65 11.42
N PRO A 32 18.89 13.08 10.75
CA PRO A 32 18.80 11.75 10.19
C PRO A 32 18.54 10.67 11.24
N LEU A 33 17.63 9.75 10.93
CA LEU A 33 17.31 8.60 11.78
C LEU A 33 18.55 7.74 12.06
N PRO A 34 18.62 7.11 13.25
CA PRO A 34 19.61 6.07 13.52
C PRO A 34 19.42 4.89 12.56
N GLU A 35 20.51 4.14 12.33
CA GLU A 35 20.58 3.12 11.28
C GLU A 35 19.52 2.01 11.39
N GLN A 36 19.15 1.68 12.63
CA GLN A 36 18.10 0.70 12.93
C GLN A 36 16.71 1.19 12.50
N GLU A 37 16.35 2.44 12.84
CA GLU A 37 15.09 3.06 12.45
C GLU A 37 15.01 3.30 10.94
N LYS A 38 16.15 3.55 10.28
CA LYS A 38 16.22 3.63 8.81
C LYS A 38 15.83 2.31 8.15
N ALA A 39 16.32 1.19 8.67
CA ALA A 39 15.99 -0.14 8.13
C ALA A 39 14.51 -0.44 8.27
N GLU A 40 13.93 -0.12 9.43
CA GLU A 40 12.50 -0.30 9.71
C GLU A 40 11.62 0.57 8.81
N ALA A 41 11.95 1.86 8.67
CA ALA A 41 11.25 2.77 7.78
C ALA A 41 11.36 2.35 6.31
N ALA A 42 12.53 1.85 5.88
CA ALA A 42 12.73 1.33 4.53
C ALA A 42 11.91 0.06 4.27
N ASP A 43 11.81 -0.84 5.24
CA ASP A 43 10.99 -2.04 5.13
C ASP A 43 9.50 -1.71 5.13
N ALA A 44 9.04 -0.78 5.97
CA ALA A 44 7.67 -0.27 5.93
C ALA A 44 7.34 0.32 4.55
N PHE A 45 8.24 1.12 3.97
CA PHE A 45 8.07 1.67 2.63
C PHE A 45 7.99 0.59 1.54
N ARG A 46 8.86 -0.43 1.59
CA ARG A 46 8.83 -1.56 0.66
C ARG A 46 7.54 -2.36 0.74
N ARG A 47 7.05 -2.64 1.95
CA ARG A 47 5.76 -3.32 2.17
C ARG A 47 4.62 -2.52 1.56
N GLY A 48 4.66 -1.20 1.69
CA GLY A 48 3.67 -0.32 1.09
C GLY A 48 3.67 -0.35 -0.44
N LEU A 49 4.85 -0.34 -1.05
CA LEU A 49 4.99 -0.49 -2.50
C LEU A 49 4.45 -1.83 -3.00
N ALA A 50 4.80 -2.94 -2.32
CA ALA A 50 4.29 -4.26 -2.69
C ALA A 50 2.75 -4.34 -2.61
N MET A 51 2.15 -3.68 -1.61
CA MET A 51 0.70 -3.63 -1.48
C MET A 51 0.04 -2.82 -2.60
N LEU A 52 0.62 -1.68 -2.98
CA LEU A 52 0.15 -0.91 -4.14
C LEU A 52 0.30 -1.69 -5.45
N GLU A 53 1.43 -2.37 -5.66
CA GLU A 53 1.65 -3.21 -6.84
C GLU A 53 0.60 -4.33 -6.94
N SER A 54 0.28 -4.97 -5.81
CA SER A 54 -0.78 -5.98 -5.75
C SER A 54 -2.17 -5.41 -6.08
N GLN A 55 -2.49 -4.22 -5.57
CA GLN A 55 -3.77 -3.55 -5.87
C GLN A 55 -3.86 -3.13 -7.34
N VAL A 56 -2.78 -2.59 -7.90
CA VAL A 56 -2.71 -2.23 -9.32
C VAL A 56 -2.84 -3.46 -10.21
N GLN A 57 -2.22 -4.58 -9.83
CA GLN A 57 -2.34 -5.83 -10.55
C GLN A 57 -3.78 -6.36 -10.50
N HIS A 58 -4.45 -6.31 -9.34
CA HIS A 58 -5.86 -6.68 -9.21
C HIS A 58 -6.77 -5.82 -10.10
N ILE A 59 -6.56 -4.50 -10.15
CA ILE A 59 -7.32 -3.60 -11.03
C ILE A 59 -7.12 -3.97 -12.51
N LYS A 60 -5.88 -4.30 -12.92
CA LYS A 60 -5.58 -4.76 -14.28
C LYS A 60 -6.25 -6.08 -14.61
N ASP A 61 -6.26 -7.01 -13.67
CA ASP A 61 -6.88 -8.33 -13.84
C ASP A 61 -8.41 -8.23 -13.88
N ASP A 62 -9.03 -7.37 -13.06
CA ASP A 62 -10.46 -7.05 -13.15
C ASP A 62 -10.82 -6.39 -14.50
N GLN A 63 -9.97 -5.48 -15.02
CA GLN A 63 -10.17 -4.90 -16.34
C GLN A 63 -9.97 -5.93 -17.48
N ASN A 64 -9.10 -6.92 -17.31
CA ASN A 64 -8.96 -8.03 -18.25
C ASN A 64 -10.11 -9.07 -18.12
N GLY A 65 -10.72 -9.21 -16.95
CA GLY A 65 -11.91 -10.04 -16.71
C GLY A 65 -13.17 -9.56 -17.44
N LEU A 66 -13.24 -8.28 -17.79
CA LEU A 66 -14.32 -7.72 -18.63
C LEU A 66 -14.24 -8.12 -20.10
N LYS A 67 -13.15 -8.79 -20.53
CA LYS A 67 -12.94 -9.21 -21.93
C LYS A 67 -13.53 -10.60 -22.27
N GLY A 68 -14.36 -11.16 -21.39
CA GLY A 68 -15.01 -12.47 -21.55
C GLY A 68 -16.53 -12.48 -21.65
N SER A 69 -17.22 -11.34 -21.45
CA SER A 69 -18.69 -11.28 -21.64
C SER A 69 -19.03 -11.03 -23.11
N SER A 70 -18.62 -11.94 -23.98
CA SER A 70 -19.10 -12.00 -25.36
C SER A 70 -20.40 -12.81 -25.40
N GLY A 71 -21.53 -12.10 -25.37
CA GLY A 71 -22.77 -12.48 -26.05
C GLY A 71 -23.46 -13.78 -25.61
N GLY A 72 -24.40 -13.66 -24.67
CA GLY A 72 -25.60 -14.50 -24.65
C GLY A 72 -26.80 -13.62 -24.98
N TRP A 73 -27.15 -13.55 -26.27
CA TRP A 73 -28.46 -13.10 -26.74
C TRP A 73 -29.38 -14.31 -26.87
#